data_AF-A0A450RXG7-F1
#
_entry.id   AF-A0A450RXG7-F1
#
_cell.length_a   1.000
_cell.length_b   1.000
_cell.length_c   1.000
_cell.angle_alpha   90.00
_cell.angle_beta   90.00
_cell.angle_gamma   90.00
#
_symmetry.space_group_name_H-M   'P 1'
#
loop_
_entity.id
_entity.type
_entity.pdbx_description
1 polymer ?
#
loop_
_entity_poly.entity_id
_entity_poly.type
_entity_poly.pdbx_seq_one_letter_code
_entity_poly.pdbx_strand_id
1 'polypeptide(L)' 'MQYLLDTVTIVRHFSGHGKIGRKAVDILDLIESRNDLLFISATA' A
#
# COMPACT_ATOMS: atom_id res chain seq x y z
N MET A 1 -2.06 -2.38 -13.11
CA MET A 1 -1.70 -0.97 -12.83
C MET A 1 -0.39 -0.93 -12.08
N GLN A 2 0.34 0.19 -12.12
CA GLN A 2 1.61 0.35 -11.41
C GLN A 2 1.43 1.38 -10.31
N TYR A 3 1.86 1.05 -9.09
CA TYR A 3 1.75 1.91 -7.93
C TYR A 3 3.12 2.12 -7.29
N LEU A 4 3.50 3.37 -7.09
CA LEU A 4 4.63 3.74 -6.24
C LEU A 4 4.11 3.99 -4.83
N LEU A 5 4.57 3.18 -3.87
CA LEU A 5 4.14 3.26 -2.49
C LEU A 5 5.01 4.27 -1.73
N ASP A 6 4.35 5.26 -1.13
CA ASP A 6 4.97 6.08 -0.09
C ASP A 6 5.10 5.27 1.21
N THR A 7 6.14 5.55 2.00
CA THR A 7 6.41 4.91 3.28
C THR A 7 5.21 5.01 4.22
N VAL A 8 4.50 6.15 4.22
CA VAL A 8 3.27 6.33 5.01
C VAL A 8 2.20 5.30 4.66
N THR A 9 2.03 4.97 3.38
CA THR A 9 1.02 3.99 2.94
C THR A 9 1.31 2.61 3.52
N ILE A 10 2.57 2.18 3.49
CA ILE A 10 3.01 0.88 4.01
C ILE A 10 2.83 0.83 5.54
N VAL A 11 3.32 1.84 6.26
CA VAL A 11 3.20 1.91 7.73
C VAL A 11 1.72 1.92 8.16
N ARG A 12 0.88 2.67 7.44
CA ARG A 12 -0.55 2.78 7.76
C ARG A 12 -1.34 1.52 7.43
N HIS A 13 -0.98 0.80 6.37
CA HIS A 13 -1.56 -0.50 6.07
C HIS A 13 -1.38 -1.46 7.26
N PHE A 14 -0.14 -1.65 7.74
CA PHE A 14 0.12 -2.52 8.90
C PHE A 14 -0.48 -2.01 10.20
N SER A 15 -0.64 -0.69 10.34
CA SER A 15 -1.28 -0.12 11.50
C SER A 15 -2.80 -0.33 11.50
N GLY A 16 -3.47 -0.47 10.35
CA GLY A 16 -4.93 -0.60 10.24
C GLY A 16 -5.77 0.59 10.74
N HIS A 17 -5.13 1.61 11.33
CA HIS A 17 -5.79 2.73 11.99
C HIS A 17 -5.88 3.98 11.09
N GLY A 18 -6.99 4.70 11.23
CA GLY A 18 -7.25 5.95 10.50
C GLY A 18 -7.75 5.76 9.07
N LYS A 19 -8.13 6.86 8.42
CA LYS A 19 -8.71 6.84 7.05
C LYS A 19 -7.74 6.28 6.01
N ILE A 20 -6.46 6.62 6.14
CA ILE A 20 -5.39 6.14 5.23
C ILE A 20 -5.15 4.65 5.44
N GLY A 21 -5.06 4.19 6.69
CA GLY A 21 -4.81 2.77 7.00
C GLY A 21 -5.90 1.86 6.45
N ARG A 22 -7.18 2.18 6.69
CA ARG A 22 -8.30 1.41 6.13
C ARG A 22 -8.27 1.35 4.61
N LYS A 23 -8.05 2.49 3.96
CA LYS A 23 -7.98 2.55 2.49
C LYS A 23 -6.75 1.83 1.93
N ALA A 24 -5.64 1.83 2.65
CA ALA A 24 -4.43 1.09 2.29
C ALA A 24 -4.63 -0.41 2.43
N VAL A 25 -5.35 -0.88 3.45
CA VAL A 25 -5.80 -2.28 3.58
C VAL A 25 -6.68 -2.67 2.40
N ASP A 26 -7.75 -1.91 2.13
CA ASP A 26 -8.67 -2.21 1.02
C ASP A 26 -7.94 -2.29 -0.33
N ILE A 27 -6.98 -1.39 -0.57
CA ILE A 27 -6.24 -1.38 -1.85
C ILE A 27 -5.24 -2.51 -1.90
N LEU A 28 -4.39 -2.68 -0.87
CA LEU A 28 -3.27 -3.62 -0.91
C LEU A 28 -3.70 -5.08 -0.80
N ASP A 29 -4.77 -5.39 -0.07
CA ASP A 29 -5.32 -6.76 0.01
C ASP A 29 -5.99 -7.17 -1.30
N LEU A 30 -6.57 -6.23 -2.05
CA LEU A 30 -7.16 -6.48 -3.37
C LEU A 30 -6.10 -6.80 -4.44
N ILE A 31 -4.83 -6.47 -4.20
CA ILE A 31 -3.75 -6.71 -5.17
C ILE A 31 -3.45 -8.19 -5.29
N GLU A 32 -3.68 -9.01 -4.27
CA GLU A 32 -3.50 -10.46 -4.40
C GLU A 32 -4.41 -11.06 -5.49
N SER A 33 -5.54 -10.38 -5.78
CA SER A 33 -6.49 -10.76 -6.83
C SER A 33 -6.24 -10.09 -8.20
N ARG A 34 -5.32 -9.12 -8.29
CA ARG A 34 -5.07 -8.29 -9.49
C ARG A 34 -3.60 -8.33 -9.89
N ASN A 35 -3.31 -8.41 -11.18
CA ASN A 35 -1.94 -8.29 -11.72
C ASN A 35 -1.43 -6.83 -11.66
N ASP A 36 -1.44 -6.21 -10.48
CA ASP A 36 -0.90 -4.89 -10.23
C ASP A 36 0.56 -4.99 -9.73
N LEU A 37 1.41 -4.04 -10.12
CA LEU A 37 2.81 -3.98 -9.74
C LEU A 37 3.01 -2.90 -8.66
N LEU A 38 3.74 -3.27 -7.60
CA LEU A 38 4.07 -2.39 -6.48
C LEU A 38 5.56 -2.04 -6.49
N PHE A 39 5.85 -0.75 -6.49
CA PHE A 39 7.21 -0.20 -6.40
C PHE A 39 7.40 0.51 -5.07
N ILE A 40 8.60 0.42 -4.51
CA ILE A 40 9.01 1.15 -3.30
C ILE A 40 10.34 1.83 -3.62
N SER A 41 10.46 3.10 -3.26
CA SER A 41 11.75 3.80 -3.35
C SER A 41 12.58 3.45 -2.12
N ALA A 42 13.77 2.89 -2.33
CA ALA A 42 14.74 2.69 -1.28
C ALA A 42 15.74 3.86 -1.30
N THR A 43 15.69 4.71 -0.29
CA THR A 43 16.76 5.68 -0.03
C THR A 43 17.87 4.98 0.73
N ALA A 44 19.07 4.95 0.15
CA ALA A 44 20.30 4.48 0.77
C ALA A 44 20.90 5.53 1.71
#